data_AF-A0A7L3DLF0-F1
#
_entry.id   AF-A0A7L3DLF0-F1
#
_cell.length_a   1.000
_cell.length_b   1.000
_cell.length_c   1.000
_cell.angle_alpha   90.00
_cell.angle_beta   90.00
_cell.angle_gamma   90.00
#
_symmetry.space_group_name_H-M   'P 1'
#
loop_
_entity.id
_entity.type
_entity.pdbx_description
1 polymer ?
#
loop_
_entity_poly.entity_id
_entity_poly.type
_entity_poly.pdbx_seq_one_letter_code
_entity_poly.pdbx_strand_id
1 'polypeptide(L)'
;LALDKTWQLMTSVIRSIIIHLCTYLLSRVSAMNRVQLLGRVGQDPIMRQVEGKNPVTIFSLATNEMWRTGESEVNQGGEIWHPTLLFLCILGDISQKTTWHRISVFRPGLRDVTYQYVKKGSRIYVEGKIDYGEYTDKNNVRRQATTIIA
;
A
#
# COMPACT_ATOMS: atom_id res chain seq x y z
N LEU A 1 2.12 36.78 45.63
CA LEU A 1 2.09 37.43 44.29
C LEU A 1 3.36 37.20 43.47
N ALA A 2 4.57 37.49 43.97
CA ALA A 2 5.81 37.25 43.20
C ALA A 2 6.14 35.75 43.02
N LEU A 3 5.96 34.95 44.09
CA LEU A 3 6.19 33.49 44.10
C LEU A 3 5.28 32.71 43.12
N ASP A 4 4.04 33.16 42.91
CA ASP A 4 3.12 32.55 41.93
C ASP A 4 3.58 32.78 40.50
N LYS A 5 4.04 34.00 40.18
CA LYS A 5 4.51 34.35 38.83
C LYS A 5 5.77 33.57 38.47
N THR A 6 6.69 33.40 39.41
CA THR A 6 7.90 32.59 39.21
C THR A 6 7.59 31.12 39.03
N TRP A 7 6.60 30.57 39.75
CA TRP A 7 6.15 29.19 39.61
C TRP A 7 5.46 28.92 38.26
N GLN A 8 4.62 29.85 37.80
CA GLN A 8 3.99 29.78 36.47
C GLN A 8 5.02 29.86 35.33
N LEU A 9 6.03 30.72 35.48
CA LEU A 9 7.14 30.79 34.51
C LEU A 9 7.95 29.50 34.49
N MET A 10 8.28 28.93 35.65
CA MET A 10 9.01 27.67 35.74
C MET A 10 8.25 26.51 35.10
N THR A 11 6.95 26.37 35.39
CA THR A 11 6.12 25.30 34.81
C THR A 11 5.95 25.43 33.29
N SER A 12 5.86 26.66 32.77
CA SER A 12 5.82 26.94 31.32
C SER A 12 7.13 26.56 30.62
N VAL A 13 8.28 26.92 31.22
CA VAL A 13 9.61 26.56 30.70
C VAL A 13 9.83 25.05 30.74
N ILE A 14 9.47 24.40 31.85
CA ILE A 14 9.58 22.94 32.01
C ILE A 14 8.68 22.22 30.99
N ARG A 15 7.43 22.69 30.78
CA ARG A 15 6.56 22.15 29.72
C ARG A 15 7.16 22.30 28.34
N SER A 16 7.71 23.46 28.01
CA SER A 16 8.33 23.73 26.71
C SER A 16 9.54 22.83 26.45
N ILE A 17 10.38 22.64 27.47
CA ILE A 17 11.55 21.74 27.42
C ILE A 17 11.10 20.29 27.28
N ILE A 18 10.10 19.84 28.04
CA ILE A 18 9.57 18.48 27.94
C ILE A 18 9.00 18.23 26.55
N ILE A 19 8.23 19.16 25.98
CA ILE A 19 7.68 19.01 24.62
C ILE A 19 8.80 18.97 23.58
N HIS A 20 9.80 19.85 23.67
CA HIS A 20 10.95 19.85 22.76
C HIS A 20 11.77 18.56 22.86
N LEU A 21 12.11 18.14 24.09
CA LEU A 21 12.89 16.93 24.34
C LEU A 21 12.13 15.67 23.94
N CYS A 22 10.82 15.62 24.19
CA CYS A 22 9.95 14.51 23.83
C CYS A 22 9.77 14.41 22.30
N THR A 23 9.63 15.54 21.60
CA THR A 23 9.58 15.57 20.12
C THR A 23 10.92 15.11 19.52
N TYR A 24 12.05 15.51 20.12
CA TYR A 24 13.39 15.08 19.70
C TYR A 24 13.62 13.58 19.95
N LEU A 25 13.19 13.05 21.10
CA LEU A 25 13.32 11.63 21.46
C LEU A 25 12.37 10.71 20.67
N LEU A 26 11.11 11.12 20.47
CA LEU A 26 10.12 10.38 19.69
C LEU A 26 10.46 10.33 18.19
N SER A 27 11.25 11.29 17.68
CA SER A 27 11.73 11.28 16.30
C SER A 27 12.74 10.17 15.97
N ARG A 28 13.29 9.47 16.97
CA ARG A 28 14.36 8.47 16.79
C ARG A 28 13.92 7.01 16.70
N VAL A 29 12.63 6.69 16.74
CA VAL A 29 12.15 5.36 16.37
C VAL A 29 11.52 5.44 14.98
N SER A 30 12.36 5.36 13.95
CA SER A 30 11.88 5.35 12.57
C SER A 30 11.21 4.01 12.27
N ALA A 31 9.87 4.01 12.17
CA ALA A 31 9.14 2.87 11.63
C ALA A 31 9.23 2.91 10.09
N MET A 32 9.57 1.78 9.47
CA MET A 32 9.72 1.69 8.01
C MET A 32 8.42 1.21 7.37
N ASN A 33 7.87 2.01 6.46
CA ASN A 33 6.73 1.66 5.63
C ASN A 33 7.05 2.04 4.19
N ARG A 34 7.39 1.04 3.37
CA ARG A 34 7.76 1.21 1.96
C ARG A 34 7.15 0.07 1.13
N VAL A 35 6.54 0.44 0.02
CA VAL A 35 5.94 -0.46 -0.98
C VAL A 35 6.55 -0.12 -2.34
N GLN A 36 6.94 -1.16 -3.08
CA GLN A 36 7.44 -1.04 -4.45
C GLN A 36 6.65 -2.00 -5.33
N LEU A 37 6.04 -1.46 -6.40
CA LEU A 37 5.24 -2.24 -7.34
C LEU A 37 5.66 -1.95 -8.76
N LEU A 38 5.66 -2.97 -9.60
CA LEU A 38 5.80 -2.87 -11.04
C LEU A 38 4.64 -3.60 -11.68
N GLY A 39 3.78 -2.87 -12.39
CA GLY A 39 2.53 -3.43 -12.86
C GLY A 39 1.93 -2.70 -14.05
N ARG A 40 0.75 -3.13 -14.46
CA ARG A 40 -0.02 -2.46 -15.52
C ARG A 40 -1.23 -1.75 -14.93
N VAL A 41 -1.53 -0.58 -15.46
CA VAL A 41 -2.67 0.22 -15.03
C VAL A 41 -3.97 -0.37 -15.55
N GLY A 42 -4.95 -0.58 -14.68
CA GLY A 42 -6.23 -1.23 -15.03
C GLY A 42 -7.24 -0.31 -15.70
N GLN A 43 -7.27 0.94 -15.26
CA GLN A 43 -8.21 1.96 -15.70
C GLN A 43 -7.51 3.32 -15.75
N ASP A 44 -8.03 4.22 -16.58
CA ASP A 44 -7.50 5.58 -16.65
C ASP A 44 -7.56 6.27 -15.28
N PRO A 45 -6.56 7.11 -14.96
CA PRO A 45 -6.50 7.80 -13.68
C PRO A 45 -7.67 8.78 -13.51
N ILE A 46 -8.22 8.82 -12.31
CA ILE A 46 -9.33 9.69 -11.95
C ILE A 46 -8.82 10.73 -10.95
N MET A 47 -8.98 12.01 -11.26
CA MET A 47 -8.72 13.10 -10.31
C MET A 47 -9.98 13.32 -9.46
N ARG A 48 -9.84 13.15 -8.14
CA ARG A 48 -10.90 13.40 -7.18
C ARG A 48 -10.50 14.57 -6.29
N GLN A 49 -11.36 15.56 -6.20
CA GLN A 49 -11.27 16.63 -5.22
C GLN A 49 -12.48 16.51 -4.29
N VAL A 50 -12.22 16.35 -2.99
CA VAL A 50 -13.27 16.34 -1.97
C VAL A 50 -13.29 17.73 -1.34
N GLU A 51 -14.47 18.25 -1.02
CA GLU A 51 -14.61 19.56 -0.36
C GLU A 51 -13.71 19.64 0.89
N GLY A 52 -12.87 20.68 0.93
CA GLY A 52 -11.92 20.89 2.03
C GLY A 52 -10.66 19.99 2.05
N LYS A 53 -10.45 19.12 1.05
CA LYS A 53 -9.24 18.29 0.93
C LYS A 53 -8.47 18.55 -0.35
N ASN A 54 -7.15 18.33 -0.29
CA ASN A 54 -6.28 18.43 -1.45
C ASN A 54 -6.73 17.45 -2.56
N PRO A 55 -6.63 17.84 -3.85
CA PRO A 55 -6.96 16.95 -4.95
C PRO A 55 -6.04 15.72 -4.94
N VAL A 56 -6.58 14.57 -5.34
CA VAL A 56 -5.87 13.30 -5.41
C VAL A 56 -6.13 12.62 -6.75
N THR A 57 -5.08 12.08 -7.38
CA THR A 57 -5.22 11.23 -8.57
C THR A 57 -5.21 9.77 -8.12
N ILE A 58 -6.20 9.01 -8.55
CA ILE A 58 -6.41 7.62 -8.14
C ILE A 58 -6.45 6.73 -9.38
N PHE A 59 -5.75 5.60 -9.34
CA PHE A 59 -5.83 4.57 -10.38
C PHE A 59 -5.61 3.17 -9.77
N SER A 60 -5.90 2.13 -10.54
CA SER A 60 -5.63 0.73 -10.15
C SER A 60 -4.41 0.18 -10.88
N LEU A 61 -3.59 -0.60 -10.18
CA LEU A 61 -2.40 -1.25 -10.70
C LEU A 61 -2.52 -2.77 -10.51
N ALA A 62 -2.45 -3.53 -11.60
CA ALA A 62 -2.38 -4.98 -11.57
C ALA A 62 -0.95 -5.47 -11.44
N THR A 63 -0.71 -6.40 -10.51
CA THR A 63 0.50 -7.21 -10.43
C THR A 63 0.13 -8.69 -10.56
N ASN A 64 0.92 -9.44 -11.32
CA ASN A 64 0.69 -10.86 -11.54
C ASN A 64 1.74 -11.66 -10.76
N GLU A 65 1.28 -12.68 -10.06
CA GLU A 65 2.09 -13.70 -9.42
C GLU A 65 1.86 -15.01 -10.17
N MET A 66 2.94 -15.66 -10.59
CA MET A 66 2.90 -16.98 -11.23
C MET A 66 3.68 -17.94 -10.33
N TRP A 67 3.07 -19.05 -9.99
CA TRP A 67 3.69 -20.10 -9.20
C TRP A 67 3.38 -21.45 -9.81
N ARG A 68 4.32 -22.37 -9.72
CA ARG A 68 4.12 -23.75 -10.17
C ARG A 68 3.38 -24.49 -9.07
N THR A 69 2.22 -25.05 -9.40
CA THR A 69 1.56 -25.99 -8.51
C THR A 69 2.29 -27.32 -8.63
N GLY A 70 3.13 -27.62 -7.64
CA GLY A 70 3.68 -28.96 -7.47
C GLY A 70 2.67 -29.84 -6.74
N GLU A 71 2.52 -31.07 -7.21
CA GLU A 71 1.75 -32.15 -6.59
C GLU A 71 0.23 -31.93 -6.52
N SER A 72 -0.46 -32.35 -7.58
CA SER A 72 -1.61 -33.24 -7.31
C SER A 72 -1.00 -34.58 -6.92
N GLU A 73 -1.30 -35.05 -5.71
CA GLU A 73 -0.87 -36.33 -5.16
C GLU A 73 -0.87 -37.41 -6.26
N VAL A 74 0.29 -38.02 -6.51
CA VAL A 74 0.29 -39.39 -7.03
C VAL A 74 -0.39 -40.20 -5.94
N ASN A 75 -1.70 -40.38 -6.07
CA ASN A 75 -2.48 -41.23 -5.18
C ASN A 75 -1.71 -42.54 -5.03
N GLN A 76 -1.23 -42.77 -3.81
CA GLN A 76 -0.48 -43.95 -3.43
C GLN A 76 -1.30 -45.19 -3.78
N GLY A 77 -0.91 -45.93 -4.82
CA GLY A 77 -1.58 -47.20 -5.13
C GLY A 77 -1.50 -47.78 -6.54
N GLY A 78 -0.75 -47.22 -7.49
CA GLY A 78 -0.64 -47.80 -8.84
C GLY A 78 0.76 -47.72 -9.41
N GLU A 79 1.39 -48.87 -9.64
CA GLU A 79 2.73 -48.99 -10.23
C GLU A 79 2.84 -48.24 -11.57
N ILE A 80 3.83 -47.36 -11.67
CA ILE A 80 4.14 -46.59 -12.88
C ILE A 80 4.96 -47.49 -13.83
N TRP A 81 4.31 -48.21 -14.74
CA TRP A 81 4.97 -49.13 -15.69
C TRP A 81 5.34 -48.53 -17.06
N HIS A 82 5.18 -47.22 -17.30
CA HIS A 82 5.52 -46.62 -18.60
C HIS A 82 6.41 -45.37 -18.48
N PRO A 83 7.61 -45.34 -19.10
CA PRO A 83 8.53 -44.20 -19.03
C PRO A 83 7.97 -42.91 -19.68
N THR A 84 6.96 -43.02 -20.54
CA THR A 84 6.27 -41.87 -21.14
C THR A 84 5.33 -41.13 -20.16
N LEU A 85 4.78 -41.83 -19.17
CA LEU A 85 3.90 -41.22 -18.15
C LEU A 85 4.68 -40.37 -17.15
N LEU A 86 5.94 -40.72 -16.86
CA LEU A 86 6.85 -39.89 -16.06
C LEU A 86 7.12 -38.54 -16.75
N PHE A 87 7.20 -38.52 -18.08
CA PHE A 87 7.42 -37.29 -18.85
C PHE A 87 6.20 -36.34 -18.81
N LEU A 88 4.99 -36.88 -18.65
CA LEU A 88 3.76 -36.08 -18.53
C LEU A 88 3.64 -35.42 -17.14
N CYS A 89 4.11 -36.07 -16.06
CA CYS A 89 4.05 -35.52 -14.70
C CYS A 89 5.02 -34.35 -14.44
N ILE A 90 6.03 -34.14 -15.30
CA ILE A 90 7.00 -33.03 -15.15
C ILE A 90 6.40 -31.69 -15.63
N LEU A 91 5.30 -31.72 -16.40
CA LEU A 91 4.55 -30.54 -16.82
C LEU A 91 3.60 -30.08 -15.70
N GLY A 92 4.16 -29.67 -14.55
CA GLY A 92 3.37 -29.11 -13.46
C GLY A 92 2.58 -27.88 -13.91
N ASP A 93 1.31 -27.81 -13.50
CA ASP A 93 0.43 -26.69 -13.85
C ASP A 93 0.98 -25.37 -13.32
N ILE A 94 1.05 -24.36 -14.19
CA ILE A 94 1.41 -22.99 -13.80
C ILE A 94 0.13 -22.28 -13.37
N SER A 95 0.02 -21.98 -12.09
CA SER A 95 -1.06 -21.16 -11.55
C SER A 95 -0.70 -19.68 -11.64
N GLN A 96 -1.68 -18.85 -11.99
CA GLN A 96 -1.54 -17.40 -12.07
C GLN A 96 -2.58 -16.71 -11.17
N LYS A 97 -2.12 -15.74 -10.37
CA LYS A 97 -2.96 -14.86 -9.56
C LYS A 97 -2.69 -13.40 -9.92
N THR A 98 -3.76 -12.62 -10.09
CA THR A 98 -3.67 -11.17 -10.34
C THR A 98 -4.16 -10.41 -9.12
N THR A 99 -3.33 -9.51 -8.59
CA THR A 99 -3.66 -8.66 -7.45
C THR A 99 -3.83 -7.22 -7.91
N TRP A 100 -4.97 -6.62 -7.59
CA TRP A 100 -5.29 -5.23 -7.93
C TRP A 100 -5.00 -4.30 -6.76
N HIS A 101 -4.13 -3.34 -7.00
CA HIS A 101 -3.69 -2.36 -6.01
C HIS A 101 -4.32 -1.00 -6.29
N ARG A 102 -4.84 -0.34 -5.26
CA ARG A 102 -5.34 1.04 -5.37
C ARG A 102 -4.22 2.01 -5.07
N ILE A 103 -3.86 2.84 -6.04
CA ILE A 103 -2.80 3.86 -5.91
C ILE A 103 -3.44 5.24 -5.78
N SER A 104 -2.98 6.03 -4.82
CA SER A 104 -3.41 7.41 -4.59
C SER A 104 -2.19 8.34 -4.61
N VAL A 105 -2.23 9.35 -5.47
CA VAL A 105 -1.14 10.34 -5.63
C VAL A 105 -1.61 11.69 -5.13
N PHE A 106 -1.03 12.15 -4.03
CA PHE A 106 -1.38 13.43 -3.40
C PHE A 106 -0.38 14.55 -3.72
N ARG A 107 0.87 14.19 -4.05
CA ARG A 107 1.92 15.16 -4.38
C ARG A 107 1.50 15.99 -5.60
N PRO A 108 1.43 17.33 -5.52
CA PRO A 108 0.80 18.15 -6.56
C PRO A 108 1.43 17.94 -7.94
N GLY A 109 2.76 18.03 -8.06
CA GLY A 109 3.43 17.81 -9.36
C GLY A 109 3.28 16.39 -9.90
N LEU A 110 3.45 15.36 -9.05
CA LEU A 110 3.34 13.96 -9.48
C LEU A 110 1.90 13.61 -9.85
N ARG A 111 0.92 14.16 -9.14
CA ARG A 111 -0.51 13.95 -9.35
C ARG A 111 -0.95 14.40 -10.73
N ASP A 112 -0.51 15.59 -11.13
CA ASP A 112 -0.91 16.20 -12.40
C ASP A 112 -0.24 15.48 -13.58
N VAL A 113 1.04 15.11 -13.44
CA VAL A 113 1.76 14.26 -14.40
C VAL A 113 1.08 12.89 -14.52
N THR A 114 0.75 12.26 -13.39
CA THR A 114 0.06 10.96 -13.39
C THR A 114 -1.26 11.05 -14.14
N TYR A 115 -2.06 12.10 -13.91
CA TYR A 115 -3.35 12.27 -14.58
C TYR A 115 -3.21 12.48 -16.10
N GLN A 116 -2.21 13.24 -16.53
CA GLN A 116 -2.00 13.54 -17.95
C GLN A 116 -1.41 12.36 -18.72
N TYR A 117 -0.37 11.72 -18.18
CA TYR A 117 0.44 10.74 -18.91
C TYR A 117 0.03 9.28 -18.66
N VAL A 118 -0.52 8.95 -17.48
CA VAL A 118 -0.92 7.56 -17.20
C VAL A 118 -2.24 7.26 -17.90
N LYS A 119 -2.28 6.13 -18.60
CA LYS A 119 -3.48 5.58 -19.26
C LYS A 119 -3.64 4.11 -18.93
N LYS A 120 -4.84 3.56 -19.13
CA LYS A 120 -5.11 2.12 -19.06
C LYS A 120 -4.09 1.35 -19.89
N GLY A 121 -3.54 0.28 -19.32
CA GLY A 121 -2.54 -0.58 -19.93
C GLY A 121 -1.08 -0.12 -19.77
N SER A 122 -0.85 1.12 -19.32
CA SER A 122 0.50 1.65 -19.06
C SER A 122 1.24 0.79 -18.06
N ARG A 123 2.50 0.42 -18.36
CA ARG A 123 3.37 -0.29 -17.43
C ARG A 123 4.16 0.72 -16.62
N ILE A 124 3.96 0.73 -15.29
CA ILE A 124 4.55 1.75 -14.41
C ILE A 124 5.17 1.12 -13.16
N TYR A 125 6.24 1.75 -12.69
CA TYR A 125 6.82 1.52 -11.39
C TYR A 125 6.22 2.52 -10.40
N VAL A 126 5.78 2.02 -9.25
CA VAL A 126 5.19 2.83 -8.18
C VAL A 126 5.93 2.53 -6.89
N GLU A 127 6.46 3.57 -6.27
CA GLU A 127 7.00 3.52 -4.92
C GLU A 127 6.13 4.37 -4.00
N GLY A 128 5.87 3.88 -2.79
CA GLY A 128 5.03 4.57 -1.85
C GLY A 128 5.03 3.96 -0.47
N LYS A 129 4.01 4.32 0.30
CA LYS A 129 3.70 3.73 1.61
C LYS A 129 2.30 3.15 1.59
N ILE A 130 2.07 2.08 2.35
CA ILE A 130 0.72 1.55 2.55
C ILE A 130 -0.02 2.40 3.58
N ASP A 131 -1.27 2.72 3.30
CA ASP A 131 -2.16 3.47 4.18
C ASP A 131 -3.51 2.76 4.26
N TYR A 132 -3.98 2.52 5.48
CA TYR A 132 -5.28 1.92 5.75
C TYR A 132 -6.26 3.04 6.01
N GLY A 133 -6.94 3.49 4.96
CA GLY A 133 -8.01 4.46 5.08
C GLY A 133 -9.27 3.80 5.62
N GLU A 134 -10.17 4.60 6.15
CA GLU A 134 -11.53 4.16 6.50
C GLU A 134 -12.56 5.10 5.89
N TYR A 135 -13.68 4.53 5.47
CA TYR A 135 -14.84 5.30 5.05
C TYR A 135 -16.11 4.69 5.64
N THR A 136 -17.03 5.56 6.03
CA THR A 136 -18.34 5.15 6.53
C THR A 136 -19.28 5.03 5.34
N ASP A 137 -19.87 3.85 5.16
CA ASP A 137 -20.87 3.60 4.14
C ASP A 137 -22.22 4.25 4.54
N LYS A 138 -23.18 4.36 3.62
CA LYS A 138 -24.52 4.94 3.88
C LYS A 138 -25.26 4.24 5.02
N ASN A 139 -24.94 2.98 5.28
CA ASN A 139 -25.49 2.16 6.36
C ASN A 139 -24.75 2.35 7.70
N ASN A 140 -23.92 3.40 7.82
CA ASN A 140 -23.09 3.71 8.98
C ASN A 140 -22.06 2.62 9.37
N VAL A 141 -21.74 1.72 8.43
CA VAL A 141 -20.71 0.67 8.63
C VAL A 141 -19.35 1.24 8.21
N ARG A 142 -18.37 1.15 9.12
CA ARG A 142 -16.96 1.51 8.81
C ARG A 142 -16.35 0.42 7.94
N ARG A 143 -15.88 0.80 6.75
CA ARG A 143 -15.13 -0.09 5.84
C ARG A 143 -13.69 0.38 5.75
N GLN A 144 -12.77 -0.58 5.83
CA GLN A 144 -11.36 -0.33 5.57
C GLN A 144 -11.11 -0.27 4.06
N ALA A 145 -10.31 0.70 3.64
CA ALA A 145 -9.85 0.89 2.28
C ALA A 145 -8.33 1.03 2.30
N THR A 146 -7.63 -0.07 2.01
CA THR A 146 -6.18 -0.06 1.85
C THR A 146 -5.80 0.62 0.54
N THR A 147 -4.93 1.61 0.62
CA THR A 147 -4.38 2.33 -0.54
C THR A 147 -2.88 2.45 -0.42
N ILE A 148 -2.19 2.49 -1.54
CA ILE A 148 -0.77 2.84 -1.58
C ILE A 148 -0.67 4.32 -1.96
N ILE A 149 0.06 5.08 -1.15
CA ILE A 149 0.29 6.51 -1.34
C ILE A 149 1.65 6.70 -2.01
N ALA A 150 1.65 7.27 -3.22
CA ALA A 150 2.85 7.61 -3.99
C ALA A 150 3.15 9.13 -3.98
#